data_AF-A0A316DZY1-F1
#
_entry.id   AF-A0A316DZY1-F1
#
_cell.length_a   1.000
_cell.length_b   1.000
_cell.length_c   1.000
_cell.angle_alpha   90.00
_cell.angle_beta   90.00
_cell.angle_gamma   90.00
#
_symmetry.space_group_name_H-M   'P 1'
#
loop_
_entity.id
_entity.type
_entity.pdbx_description
1 polymer ?
#
loop_
_entity_poly.entity_id
_entity_poly.type
_entity_poly.pdbx_seq_one_letter_code
_entity_poly.pdbx_strand_id
1 'polypeptide(L)'
;MQSKSFNLKVANMRAEQEFTLYPYAGGEIVYLQSDKRWIELNLKSGDGKISKQNGHQTSWHLRFHGFNSFQMDTIKLEEINDFLIKNNGQDGGVKGIISFSNEKHFSTVNS
;
A
#
# COMPACT_ATOMS: atom_id res chain seq x y z
N MET A 1 -9.76 15.93 0.02
CA MET A 1 -8.34 15.69 -0.32
C MET A 1 -8.24 14.30 -0.95
N GLN A 2 -7.56 14.16 -2.09
CA GLN A 2 -7.66 12.97 -2.94
C GLN A 2 -6.89 11.79 -2.34
N SER A 3 -7.60 10.68 -2.09
CA SER A 3 -6.98 9.37 -1.93
C SER A 3 -6.23 9.04 -3.22
N LYS A 4 -4.93 8.78 -3.15
CA LYS A 4 -4.15 8.45 -4.36
C LYS A 4 -4.46 7.02 -4.77
N SER A 5 -4.84 6.86 -6.03
CA SER A 5 -5.00 5.57 -6.68
C SER A 5 -3.82 5.26 -7.59
N PHE A 6 -3.52 3.97 -7.70
CA PHE A 6 -2.49 3.40 -8.54
C PHE A 6 -3.10 2.27 -9.37
N ASN A 7 -2.82 2.27 -10.67
CA ASN A 7 -3.16 1.13 -11.51
C ASN A 7 -2.07 0.08 -11.38
N LEU A 8 -2.47 -1.14 -10.99
CA LEU A 8 -1.58 -2.25 -10.73
C LEU A 8 -2.06 -3.53 -11.41
N LYS A 9 -1.13 -4.31 -11.96
CA LYS A 9 -1.36 -5.66 -12.45
C LYS A 9 -0.37 -6.61 -11.76
N VAL A 10 -0.82 -7.22 -10.67
CA VAL A 10 0.01 -8.14 -9.87
C VAL A 10 -0.44 -9.60 -10.05
N ALA A 11 0.27 -10.54 -9.43
CA ALA A 11 0.01 -11.97 -9.59
C ALA A 11 -1.46 -12.33 -9.34
N ASN A 12 -1.97 -13.31 -10.11
CA ASN A 12 -3.36 -13.78 -10.02
C ASN A 12 -4.42 -12.72 -10.40
N MET A 13 -4.05 -11.72 -11.21
CA MET A 13 -4.98 -10.75 -11.81
C MET A 13 -5.10 -10.98 -13.32
N ARG A 14 -6.35 -10.98 -13.83
CA ARG A 14 -6.62 -11.09 -15.26
C ARG A 14 -6.32 -9.80 -16.02
N ALA A 15 -6.57 -8.66 -15.38
CA ALA A 15 -6.40 -7.33 -15.95
C ALA A 15 -5.87 -6.38 -14.86
N GLU A 16 -5.31 -5.25 -15.27
CA GLU A 16 -4.95 -4.16 -14.38
C GLU A 16 -6.18 -3.65 -13.61
N GLN A 17 -5.99 -3.29 -12.35
CA GLN A 17 -7.05 -2.74 -11.50
C GLN A 17 -6.53 -1.52 -10.77
N GLU A 18 -7.44 -0.59 -10.51
CA GLU A 18 -7.18 0.57 -9.68
C GLU A 18 -7.15 0.16 -8.20
N PHE A 19 -6.09 0.54 -7.49
CA PHE A 19 -5.94 0.38 -6.06
C PHE A 19 -5.71 1.73 -5.41
N THR A 20 -6.56 2.05 -4.45
CA THR A 20 -6.45 3.26 -3.63
C THR A 20 -5.60 2.97 -2.40
N LEU A 21 -4.69 3.90 -2.07
CA LEU A 21 -3.92 3.85 -0.83
C LEU A 21 -4.87 3.98 0.38
N TYR A 22 -4.88 2.96 1.22
CA TYR A 22 -5.60 2.97 2.50
C TYR A 22 -4.86 3.88 3.50
N PRO A 23 -5.54 4.46 4.52
CA PRO A 23 -4.89 5.11 5.65
C PRO A 23 -3.55 4.48 6.06
N TYR A 24 -2.50 5.28 5.98
CA TYR A 24 -1.13 4.88 6.26
C TYR A 24 -0.53 5.81 7.31
N ALA A 25 -0.10 5.23 8.43
CA ALA A 25 0.38 5.95 9.61
C ALA A 25 1.91 6.00 9.72
N GLY A 26 2.64 5.51 8.71
CA GLY A 26 4.08 5.25 8.79
C GLY A 26 4.41 3.76 8.88
N GLY A 27 5.68 3.42 8.69
CA GLY A 27 6.22 2.05 8.76
C GLY A 27 6.75 1.50 7.43
N GLU A 28 7.05 0.21 7.38
CA GLU A 28 7.53 -0.45 6.15
C GLU A 28 6.38 -0.99 5.29
N ILE A 29 5.17 -1.06 5.82
CA ILE A 29 4.03 -1.73 5.17
C ILE A 29 2.96 -0.71 4.83
N VAL A 30 2.50 -0.75 3.58
CA VAL A 30 1.31 -0.03 3.12
C VAL A 30 0.22 -1.00 2.72
N TYR A 31 -1.01 -0.51 2.81
CA TYR A 31 -2.19 -1.25 2.38
C TYR A 31 -2.84 -0.53 1.21
N LEU A 32 -3.11 -1.29 0.15
CA LEU A 32 -3.82 -0.80 -1.02
C LEU A 32 -5.14 -1.55 -1.16
N GLN A 33 -6.21 -0.82 -1.42
CA GLN A 33 -7.57 -1.35 -1.55
C GLN A 33 -8.08 -1.11 -2.96
N SER A 34 -8.56 -2.16 -3.62
CA SER A 34 -9.48 -2.04 -4.75
C SER A 34 -10.89 -2.42 -4.32
N ASP A 35 -11.85 -2.30 -5.24
CA ASP A 35 -13.23 -2.74 -5.01
C ASP A 35 -13.34 -4.20 -4.53
N LYS A 36 -12.41 -5.05 -4.98
CA LYS A 36 -12.50 -6.50 -4.84
C LYS A 36 -11.34 -7.13 -4.06
N ARG A 37 -10.23 -6.41 -3.85
CA ARG A 37 -8.99 -6.98 -3.34
C ARG A 37 -8.20 -6.02 -2.45
N TRP A 38 -7.31 -6.61 -1.67
CA TRP A 38 -6.37 -5.90 -0.82
C TRP A 38 -4.96 -6.34 -1.10
N ILE A 39 -4.05 -5.39 -1.01
CA ILE A 39 -2.63 -5.58 -1.09
C ILE A 39 -2.01 -5.12 0.23
N GLU A 40 -1.19 -5.98 0.82
CA GLU A 40 -0.16 -5.62 1.79
C GLU A 40 1.15 -5.52 1.02
N LEU A 41 1.84 -4.39 1.08
CA LEU A 41 3.10 -4.18 0.37
C LEU A 41 4.18 -3.69 1.32
N ASN A 42 5.30 -4.40 1.36
CA ASN A 42 6.52 -3.92 2.00
C ASN A 42 7.25 -2.94 1.07
N LEU A 43 7.35 -1.68 1.49
CA LEU A 43 7.97 -0.58 0.75
C LEU A 43 9.48 -0.73 0.56
N LYS A 44 10.14 -1.52 1.41
CA LYS A 44 11.59 -1.71 1.41
C LYS A 44 12.02 -2.87 0.52
N SER A 45 11.36 -4.02 0.67
CA SER A 45 11.69 -5.22 -0.11
C SER A 45 10.90 -5.32 -1.41
N GLY A 46 9.78 -4.61 -1.54
CA GLY A 46 8.83 -4.78 -2.64
C GLY A 46 7.99 -6.04 -2.53
N ASP A 47 8.12 -6.81 -1.44
CA ASP A 47 7.32 -8.00 -1.20
C ASP A 47 5.85 -7.61 -0.99
N GLY A 48 4.98 -8.15 -1.83
CA GLY A 48 3.56 -7.91 -1.78
C GLY A 48 2.77 -9.18 -1.49
N LYS A 49 1.64 -9.03 -0.79
CA LYS A 49 0.61 -10.07 -0.65
C LYS A 49 -0.70 -9.52 -1.16
N ILE A 50 -1.36 -10.24 -2.05
CA ILE A 50 -2.70 -9.92 -2.53
C ILE A 50 -3.72 -10.93 -2.03
N SER A 51 -4.87 -10.46 -1.57
CA SER A 51 -5.98 -11.32 -1.13
C SER A 51 -6.46 -12.23 -2.27
N LYS A 52 -6.66 -13.53 -1.99
CA LYS A 52 -7.12 -14.51 -3.00
C LYS A 52 -8.55 -14.28 -3.48
N GLN A 53 -9.43 -13.78 -2.60
CA GLN A 53 -10.87 -13.72 -2.84
C GLN A 53 -11.28 -12.38 -3.47
N ASN A 54 -12.12 -12.45 -4.49
CA ASN A 54 -12.82 -11.31 -5.08
C ASN A 54 -14.15 -11.12 -4.33
N GLY A 55 -14.16 -10.37 -3.24
CA GLY A 55 -15.39 -10.04 -2.51
C GLY A 55 -15.59 -8.53 -2.44
N HIS A 56 -16.85 -8.07 -2.56
CA HIS A 56 -17.24 -6.72 -2.15
C HIS A 56 -17.15 -6.62 -0.64
N GLN A 57 -15.93 -6.52 -0.13
CA GLN A 57 -15.71 -6.43 1.29
C GLN A 57 -15.34 -4.99 1.62
N THR A 58 -15.71 -4.56 2.82
CA THR A 58 -15.58 -3.17 3.31
C THR A 58 -14.55 -3.03 4.43
N SER A 59 -14.00 -4.13 4.97
CA SER A 59 -13.02 -4.05 6.07
C SER A 59 -11.79 -4.93 5.94
N TRP A 60 -10.62 -4.43 6.35
CA TRP A 60 -9.30 -5.06 6.27
C TRP A 60 -9.19 -6.37 7.08
N HIS A 61 -9.73 -6.36 8.31
CA HIS A 61 -9.54 -7.44 9.30
C HIS A 61 -10.17 -8.79 8.92
N LEU A 62 -11.04 -8.82 7.90
CA LEU A 62 -11.72 -10.04 7.44
C LEU A 62 -11.05 -10.72 6.23
N ARG A 63 -9.96 -10.17 5.68
CA ARG A 63 -9.53 -10.46 4.29
C ARG A 63 -8.26 -11.31 4.11
N PHE A 64 -7.54 -11.68 5.17
CA PHE A 64 -6.31 -12.49 5.07
C PHE A 64 -6.54 -14.00 5.26
N HIS A 65 -7.74 -14.49 4.94
CA HIS A 65 -7.96 -15.93 4.74
C HIS A 65 -7.39 -16.36 3.37
N GLY A 66 -6.06 -16.30 3.25
CA GLY A 66 -5.31 -16.71 2.07
C GLY A 66 -4.86 -15.55 1.17
N PHE A 67 -3.57 -15.56 0.85
CA PHE A 67 -2.92 -14.56 0.00
C PHE A 67 -2.05 -15.24 -1.06
N ASN A 68 -1.81 -14.53 -2.15
CA ASN A 68 -0.74 -14.84 -3.07
C ASN A 68 0.37 -13.82 -2.87
N SER A 69 1.59 -14.30 -2.71
CA SER A 69 2.76 -13.43 -2.70
C SER A 69 3.11 -13.00 -4.12
N PHE A 70 3.63 -11.79 -4.26
CA PHE A 70 4.14 -11.25 -5.51
C PHE A 70 5.30 -10.29 -5.22
N GLN A 71 6.15 -10.06 -6.20
CA GLN A 71 7.16 -9.00 -6.16
C GLN A 71 6.61 -7.78 -6.88
N MET A 72 6.63 -6.62 -6.23
CA MET A 72 6.24 -5.35 -6.85
C MET A 72 7.31 -4.90 -7.85
N ASP A 73 6.85 -4.30 -8.96
CA ASP A 73 7.73 -3.64 -9.91
C ASP A 73 8.42 -2.43 -9.27
N THR A 74 9.73 -2.29 -9.49
CA THR A 74 10.55 -1.23 -8.89
C THR A 74 10.03 0.17 -9.22
N ILE A 75 9.56 0.41 -10.46
CA ILE A 75 9.04 1.72 -10.88
C ILE A 75 7.77 2.06 -10.08
N LYS A 76 6.89 1.07 -9.88
CA LYS A 76 5.66 1.24 -9.10
C LYS A 76 5.94 1.43 -7.60
N LEU A 77 6.94 0.72 -7.09
CA LEU A 77 7.38 0.87 -5.71
C LEU A 77 7.92 2.27 -5.44
N GLU A 78 8.74 2.81 -6.36
CA GLU A 78 9.26 4.18 -6.30
C GLU A 78 8.14 5.22 -6.40
N GLU A 79 7.15 5.06 -7.29
CA GLU A 79 5.99 5.95 -7.37
C GLU A 79 5.22 6.05 -6.04
N ILE A 80 5.03 4.92 -5.37
CA ILE A 80 4.35 4.87 -4.07
C ILE A 80 5.22 5.55 -3.00
N ASN A 81 6.51 5.23 -2.95
CA ASN A 81 7.45 5.83 -1.99
C ASN A 81 7.55 7.35 -2.15
N ASP A 82 7.69 7.84 -3.37
CA ASP A 82 7.74 9.26 -3.68
C ASP A 82 6.47 9.99 -3.23
N PHE A 83 5.30 9.38 -3.44
CA PHE A 83 4.04 9.93 -2.97
C PHE A 83 4.03 10.04 -1.44
N LEU A 84 4.43 8.99 -0.73
CA LEU A 84 4.45 8.96 0.73
C LEU A 84 5.45 9.97 1.32
N ILE A 85 6.63 10.10 0.72
CA ILE A 85 7.66 11.06 1.14
C ILE A 85 7.18 12.50 0.90
N LYS A 86 6.60 12.79 -0.28
CA LYS A 86 6.08 14.12 -0.61
C LYS A 86 4.95 14.58 0.30
N ASN A 87 4.14 13.63 0.79
CA ASN A 87 3.02 13.92 1.68
C ASN A 87 3.35 13.67 3.16
N ASN A 88 4.63 13.41 3.49
CA ASN A 88 5.07 13.21 4.87
C ASN A 88 4.78 14.45 5.73
N GLY A 89 4.21 14.25 6.92
CA GLY A 89 3.82 15.33 7.82
C GLY A 89 2.56 16.11 7.39
N GLN A 90 1.88 15.70 6.31
CA GLN A 90 0.58 16.25 5.94
C GLN A 90 -0.55 15.38 6.52
N ASP A 91 -1.67 15.99 6.91
CA ASP A 91 -2.84 15.23 7.35
C ASP A 91 -3.57 14.65 6.13
N GLY A 92 -3.44 13.36 5.93
CA GLY A 92 -4.19 12.61 4.92
C GLY A 92 -5.67 12.46 5.31
N GLY A 93 -6.58 12.93 4.46
CA GLY A 93 -7.99 12.58 4.51
C GLY A 93 -8.92 13.50 5.31
N VAL A 94 -10.20 13.18 5.27
CA VAL A 94 -11.28 13.95 5.89
C VAL A 94 -11.26 13.71 7.40
N LYS A 95 -10.97 14.75 8.19
CA LYS A 95 -10.89 14.77 9.68
C LYS A 95 -9.64 14.15 10.34
N GLY A 96 -8.46 14.21 9.72
CA GLY A 96 -7.20 13.94 10.45
C GLY A 96 -7.00 12.48 10.91
N ILE A 97 -7.57 11.52 10.19
CA ILE A 97 -7.49 10.08 10.51
C ILE A 97 -6.21 9.43 9.93
N ILE A 98 -5.54 10.08 8.97
CA ILE A 98 -4.28 9.60 8.39
C ILE A 98 -3.18 10.60 8.73
N SER A 99 -2.32 10.27 9.68
CA SER A 99 -1.08 11.00 9.93
C SER A 99 0.05 10.35 9.13
N PHE A 100 0.57 11.00 8.10
CA PHE A 100 1.76 10.50 7.43
C PHE A 100 2.98 10.75 8.33
N SER A 101 3.34 9.79 9.19
CA SER A 101 4.56 9.83 10.00
C SER A 101 5.62 8.90 9.40
N ASN A 102 6.25 9.34 8.31
CA ASN A 102 7.42 8.67 7.76
C ASN A 102 8.66 9.18 8.49
N GLU A 103 8.88 8.71 9.71
CA GLU A 103 10.21 8.79 10.28
C GLU A 103 11.13 7.89 9.45
N LYS A 104 12.18 8.46 8.85
CA LYS A 104 13.27 7.68 8.30
C LYS A 104 13.93 6.92 9.46
N HIS A 105 13.54 5.67 9.68
CA HIS A 105 14.29 4.76 10.54
C HIS A 105 15.59 4.32 9.84
N PHE A 106 16.51 5.25 9.63
CA PHE A 106 17.87 4.93 9.17
C PHE A 106 18.88 5.56 10.13
N SER A 107 19.29 4.79 11.13
CA SER A 107 20.66 4.88 11.63
C SER A 107 21.53 4.05 10.68
N THR A 108 22.34 4.73 9.88
CA THR A 108 23.42 4.12 9.12
C THR A 108 24.36 3.43 10.11
N VAL A 109 24.31 2.10 10.21
CA VAL A 109 25.40 1.35 10.85
C VAL A 109 26.50 1.27 9.80
N ASN A 110 27.38 2.26 9.80
CA ASN A 110 28.66 2.15 9.11
C ASN A 110 29.43 1.00 9.78
N SER A 111 29.65 -0.08 9.04
CA SER A 111 30.64 -1.12 9.34
C SER A 111 31.92 -0.80 8.58
#